data_AF-A0A351MIG5-F1
#
_entry.id   AF-A0A351MIG5-F1
#
_cell.length_a   1.000
_cell.length_b   1.000
_cell.length_c   1.000
_cell.angle_alpha   90.00
_cell.angle_beta   90.00
_cell.angle_gamma   90.00
#
_symmetry.space_group_name_H-M   'P 1'
#
loop_
_entity.id
_entity.type
_entity.pdbx_description
1 polymer ?
#
loop_
_entity_poly.entity_id
_entity_poly.type
_entity_poly.pdbx_seq_one_letter_code
_entity_poly.pdbx_strand_id
1 'polypeptide(L)'
;MFRMIFLAFFQEPKLPAAVSDHVTESSATMTLPLTILAGLSVVGGLLNVPGDSALSLLLHRWLHSSVGAASAIAAEGIVATSPVPNMIISSIIALVGIGTAYSMYYLRRGQGAAVAAKHPEVYRTLANKFWLDEFYQQYIIGPGTRFSEWCARQFDLGVIDAVVNGTAAWFWSLGERVTTYQPGLVRSYALWFTAGAVGVVGFAALAALGPGAAVIAVLLVLLLVAALAYVARGEGEA
;
A
#
# COMPACT_ATOMS: atom_id res chain seq x y z
N MET A 1 0.58 -16.17 -30.01
CA MET A 1 2.05 -16.06 -30.17
C MET A 1 2.47 -15.64 -31.58
N PHE A 2 2.07 -16.36 -32.62
CA PHE A 2 2.52 -16.11 -34.01
C PHE A 2 2.28 -14.70 -34.56
N ARG A 3 1.24 -13.98 -34.10
CA ARG A 3 1.08 -12.54 -34.41
C ARG A 3 2.35 -11.74 -34.07
N MET A 4 2.94 -11.95 -32.88
CA MET A 4 4.13 -11.20 -32.45
C MET A 4 5.35 -11.60 -33.29
N ILE A 5 5.51 -12.88 -33.60
CA ILE A 5 6.61 -13.36 -34.44
C ILE A 5 6.56 -12.70 -35.82
N PHE A 6 5.39 -12.70 -36.47
CA PHE A 6 5.25 -12.09 -37.81
C PHE A 6 5.46 -10.58 -37.77
N LEU A 7 4.96 -9.88 -36.74
CA LEU A 7 5.13 -8.44 -36.60
C LEU A 7 6.58 -8.03 -36.29
N ALA A 8 7.31 -8.82 -35.50
CA ALA A 8 8.65 -8.46 -35.05
C ALA A 8 9.76 -8.88 -36.04
N PHE A 9 9.64 -10.06 -36.65
CA PHE A 9 10.72 -10.64 -37.47
C PHE A 9 10.46 -10.63 -38.98
N PHE A 10 9.20 -10.60 -39.42
CA PHE A 10 8.84 -10.77 -40.84
C PHE A 10 8.27 -9.50 -41.50
N GLN A 11 8.16 -8.40 -40.75
CA GLN A 11 7.75 -7.09 -41.27
C GLN A 11 8.93 -6.15 -41.45
N GLU A 12 8.73 -5.14 -42.27
CA GLU A 12 9.72 -4.08 -42.47
C GLU A 12 10.03 -3.37 -41.14
N PRO A 13 11.31 -3.15 -40.82
CA PRO A 13 11.71 -2.45 -39.61
C PRO A 13 11.08 -1.06 -39.56
N LYS A 14 10.39 -0.76 -38.45
CA LYS A 14 9.80 0.57 -38.21
C LYS A 14 10.77 1.50 -37.46
N LEU A 15 12.06 1.19 -37.51
CA LEU A 15 13.10 1.88 -36.75
C LEU A 15 13.57 3.14 -37.50
N PRO A 16 13.86 4.25 -36.78
CA PRO A 16 14.53 5.40 -37.37
C PRO A 16 15.92 5.01 -37.91
N ALA A 17 16.30 5.56 -39.07
CA ALA A 17 17.55 5.20 -39.77
C ALA A 17 18.81 5.30 -38.89
N ALA A 18 18.86 6.26 -37.95
CA ALA A 18 19.98 6.46 -37.03
C ALA A 18 20.21 5.29 -36.04
N VAL A 19 19.19 4.46 -35.78
CA VAL A 19 19.27 3.35 -34.82
C VAL A 19 19.55 2.02 -35.52
N SER A 20 19.17 1.90 -36.80
CA SER A 20 19.34 0.67 -37.59
C SER A 20 20.80 0.21 -37.70
N ASP A 21 21.74 1.16 -37.78
CA ASP A 21 23.17 0.87 -37.96
C ASP A 21 23.84 0.28 -36.70
N HIS A 22 23.18 0.38 -35.54
CA HIS A 22 23.70 -0.11 -34.25
C HIS A 22 23.01 -1.41 -33.79
N VAL A 23 22.16 -2.01 -34.63
CA VAL A 23 21.49 -3.28 -34.30
C VAL A 23 22.49 -4.42 -34.49
N THR A 24 23.12 -4.83 -33.40
CA THR A 24 24.02 -5.96 -33.36
C THR A 24 23.36 -7.17 -32.71
N GLU A 25 23.84 -8.36 -33.08
CA GLU A 25 23.44 -9.62 -32.46
C GLU A 25 23.76 -9.64 -30.97
N SER A 26 22.96 -10.39 -30.21
CA SER A 26 23.12 -10.48 -28.76
C SER A 26 24.42 -11.22 -28.39
N SER A 27 25.04 -10.81 -27.28
CA SER A 27 26.31 -11.38 -26.82
C SER A 27 26.16 -12.85 -26.41
N ALA A 28 27.29 -13.58 -26.40
CA ALA A 28 27.34 -14.99 -26.01
C ALA A 28 26.74 -15.26 -24.62
N THR A 29 26.83 -14.28 -23.71
CA THR A 29 26.29 -14.37 -22.35
C THR A 29 24.76 -14.48 -22.33
N MET A 30 24.06 -14.00 -23.36
CA MET A 30 22.60 -14.11 -23.46
C MET A 30 22.16 -15.25 -24.39
N THR A 31 22.88 -15.48 -25.50
CA THR A 31 22.52 -16.52 -26.48
C THR A 31 22.78 -17.93 -25.96
N LEU A 32 23.82 -18.13 -25.15
CA LEU A 32 24.18 -19.44 -24.62
C LEU A 32 23.10 -20.01 -23.67
N PRO A 33 22.59 -19.26 -22.66
CA PRO A 33 21.45 -19.72 -21.86
C PRO A 33 20.21 -20.05 -22.69
N LEU A 34 19.85 -19.21 -23.67
CA LEU A 34 18.69 -19.43 -24.53
C LEU A 34 18.81 -20.70 -25.38
N THR A 35 20.02 -20.97 -25.91
CA THR A 35 20.28 -22.16 -26.73
C THR A 35 20.21 -23.43 -25.88
N ILE A 36 20.75 -23.39 -24.66
CA ILE A 36 20.65 -24.51 -23.71
C ILE A 36 19.18 -24.78 -23.35
N LEU A 37 18.40 -23.74 -23.04
CA LEU A 37 16.97 -23.89 -22.76
C LEU A 37 16.16 -24.44 -23.94
N ALA A 38 16.51 -24.02 -25.17
CA ALA A 38 15.90 -24.59 -26.38
C ALA A 38 16.21 -26.08 -26.51
N GLY A 39 17.46 -26.49 -26.29
CA GLY A 39 17.85 -27.91 -26.27
C GLY A 39 17.13 -28.71 -25.19
N LEU A 40 17.05 -28.18 -23.96
CA LEU A 40 16.33 -28.81 -22.87
C LEU A 40 14.82 -28.92 -23.14
N SER A 41 14.23 -27.98 -23.87
CA SER A 41 12.81 -28.04 -24.28
C SER A 41 12.56 -29.20 -25.25
N VAL A 42 13.48 -29.44 -26.19
CA VAL A 42 13.41 -30.60 -27.10
C VAL A 42 13.55 -31.90 -26.32
N VAL A 43 14.54 -32.00 -25.42
CA VAL A 43 14.73 -33.18 -24.57
C VAL A 43 13.50 -33.43 -23.70
N GLY A 44 12.96 -32.39 -23.06
CA GLY A 44 11.74 -32.49 -22.24
C GLY A 44 10.53 -32.97 -23.04
N GLY A 45 10.37 -32.50 -24.29
CA GLY A 45 9.34 -32.99 -25.19
C GLY A 45 9.52 -34.48 -25.54
N LEU A 46 10.75 -34.91 -25.82
CA LEU A 46 11.09 -36.31 -26.12
C LEU A 46 10.87 -37.25 -24.94
N LEU A 47 11.10 -36.78 -23.70
CA LEU A 47 10.81 -37.55 -22.48
C LEU A 47 9.31 -37.82 -22.29
N ASN A 48 8.43 -36.99 -22.88
CA ASN A 48 6.98 -37.04 -22.70
C ASN A 48 6.22 -37.51 -23.95
N VAL A 49 6.86 -38.31 -24.80
CA VAL A 49 6.20 -38.87 -25.99
C VAL A 49 5.19 -39.95 -25.58
N PRO A 50 3.94 -39.92 -26.08
CA PRO A 50 2.94 -40.93 -25.77
C PRO A 50 3.34 -42.31 -26.33
N GLY A 51 3.48 -43.31 -25.45
CA GLY A 51 3.84 -44.70 -25.76
C GLY A 51 4.66 -45.33 -24.63
N ASP A 52 4.91 -46.65 -24.69
CA ASP A 52 5.68 -47.38 -23.67
C ASP A 52 7.20 -47.21 -23.81
N SER A 53 7.66 -45.98 -24.05
CA SER A 53 9.10 -45.71 -24.13
C SER A 53 9.72 -45.82 -22.73
N ALA A 54 10.93 -46.39 -22.64
CA ALA A 54 11.63 -46.53 -21.35
C ALA A 54 11.77 -45.18 -20.61
N LEU A 55 11.99 -44.09 -21.35
CA LEU A 55 12.10 -42.74 -20.82
C LEU A 55 10.77 -42.20 -20.27
N SER A 56 9.66 -42.43 -20.98
CA SER A 56 8.33 -42.04 -20.51
C SER A 56 7.95 -42.80 -19.23
N LEU A 57 8.27 -44.09 -19.12
CA LEU A 57 7.97 -44.88 -17.92
C LEU A 57 8.79 -44.43 -16.71
N LEU A 58 10.06 -44.06 -16.90
CA LEU A 58 10.89 -43.46 -15.85
C LEU A 58 10.32 -42.13 -15.37
N LEU A 59 9.88 -41.28 -16.29
CA LEU A 59 9.25 -40.00 -15.98
C LEU A 59 7.93 -40.22 -15.22
N HIS A 60 7.05 -41.08 -15.72
CA HIS A 60 5.79 -41.41 -15.05
C HIS A 60 6.00 -41.97 -13.65
N ARG A 61 6.96 -42.88 -13.46
CA ARG A 61 7.30 -43.45 -12.14
C ARG A 61 7.84 -42.39 -11.19
N TRP A 62 8.65 -41.45 -11.68
CA TRP A 62 9.19 -40.35 -10.88
C TRP A 62 8.08 -39.37 -10.43
N LEU A 63 7.21 -38.96 -11.37
CA LEU A 63 6.07 -38.07 -11.10
C LEU A 63 4.94 -38.72 -10.29
N HIS A 64 4.82 -40.05 -10.28
CA HIS A 64 3.79 -40.75 -9.54
C HIS A 64 3.81 -40.43 -8.04
N SER A 65 5.00 -40.15 -7.48
CA SER A 65 5.15 -39.80 -6.06
C SER A 65 4.51 -38.45 -5.68
N SER A 66 4.51 -37.47 -6.59
CA SER A 66 4.01 -36.11 -6.35
C SER A 66 2.63 -35.85 -6.93
N VAL A 67 2.25 -36.55 -8.01
CA VAL A 67 1.00 -36.35 -8.74
C VAL A 67 0.05 -37.55 -8.65
N GLY A 68 0.47 -38.68 -8.07
CA GLY A 68 -0.28 -39.94 -8.06
C GLY A 68 -1.72 -39.83 -7.51
N ALA A 69 -1.92 -39.03 -6.46
CA ALA A 69 -3.26 -38.79 -5.90
C ALA A 69 -4.15 -37.94 -6.82
N ALA A 70 -3.58 -36.93 -7.49
CA ALA A 70 -4.30 -36.10 -8.45
C ALA A 70 -4.59 -36.85 -9.77
N SER A 71 -3.69 -37.74 -10.20
CA SER A 71 -3.88 -38.56 -11.39
C SER A 71 -4.96 -39.62 -11.22
N ALA A 72 -5.14 -40.16 -10.00
CA ALA A 72 -6.22 -41.10 -9.69
C ALA A 72 -7.60 -40.44 -9.81
N ILE A 73 -7.74 -39.20 -9.32
CA ILE A 73 -8.98 -38.41 -9.43
C ILE A 73 -9.27 -38.05 -10.90
N ALA A 74 -8.22 -37.71 -11.67
CA ALA A 74 -8.36 -37.40 -13.10
C ALA A 74 -8.77 -38.63 -13.93
N ALA A 75 -8.34 -39.84 -13.55
CA ALA A 75 -8.70 -41.07 -14.25
C ALA A 75 -10.19 -41.45 -14.07
N GLU A 76 -10.83 -41.05 -12.98
CA GLU A 76 -12.22 -41.38 -12.66
C GLU A 76 -13.22 -40.44 -13.37
N GLY A 77 -12.83 -39.19 -13.66
CA GLY A 77 -13.70 -38.17 -14.27
C GLY A 77 -13.67 -38.11 -15.81
N ILE A 78 -12.80 -38.86 -16.47
CA ILE A 78 -12.68 -38.88 -17.94
C ILE A 78 -13.58 -39.98 -18.49
N VAL A 79 -14.67 -39.60 -19.16
CA VAL A 79 -15.45 -40.50 -20.04
C VAL A 79 -14.46 -41.25 -20.91
N ALA A 80 -14.47 -42.59 -20.86
CA ALA A 80 -13.57 -43.53 -21.53
C ALA A 80 -13.61 -43.42 -23.08
N THR A 81 -13.26 -42.24 -23.58
CA THR A 81 -13.08 -41.94 -24.99
C THR A 81 -11.59 -41.96 -25.23
N SER A 82 -11.15 -42.61 -26.31
CA SER A 82 -9.76 -42.55 -26.76
C SER A 82 -9.27 -41.09 -26.69
N PRO A 83 -8.09 -40.78 -26.12
CA PRO A 83 -7.58 -39.41 -26.04
C PRO A 83 -7.17 -38.85 -27.42
N VAL A 84 -7.08 -39.71 -28.44
CA VAL A 84 -6.60 -39.40 -29.79
C VAL A 84 -7.43 -38.34 -30.52
N PRO A 85 -8.78 -38.36 -30.52
CA PRO A 85 -9.60 -37.34 -31.17
C PRO A 85 -9.37 -35.94 -30.57
N ASN A 86 -9.24 -35.83 -29.24
CA ASN A 86 -8.96 -34.54 -28.58
C ASN A 86 -7.58 -34.00 -28.95
N MET A 87 -6.59 -34.89 -29.07
CA MET A 87 -5.23 -34.53 -29.52
C MET A 87 -5.23 -34.00 -30.96
N ILE A 88 -5.98 -34.66 -31.84
CA ILE A 88 -6.14 -34.24 -33.25
C ILE A 88 -6.89 -32.91 -33.35
N ILE A 89 -8.03 -32.77 -32.67
CA ILE A 89 -8.86 -31.56 -32.70
C ILE A 89 -8.06 -30.36 -32.19
N SER A 90 -7.38 -30.49 -31.06
CA SER A 90 -6.56 -29.41 -30.49
C SER A 90 -5.39 -29.03 -31.41
N SER A 91 -4.75 -30.01 -32.05
CA SER A 91 -3.68 -29.76 -33.04
C SER A 91 -4.21 -29.02 -34.28
N ILE A 92 -5.37 -29.40 -34.80
CA ILE A 92 -6.01 -28.71 -35.92
C ILE A 92 -6.35 -27.27 -35.55
N ILE A 93 -6.95 -27.04 -34.37
CA ILE A 93 -7.28 -25.68 -33.89
C ILE A 93 -6.01 -24.83 -33.78
N ALA A 94 -4.92 -25.40 -33.26
CA ALA A 94 -3.63 -24.71 -33.20
C ALA A 94 -3.12 -24.32 -34.60
N LEU A 95 -3.14 -25.24 -35.56
CA LEU A 95 -2.73 -24.98 -36.95
C LEU A 95 -3.61 -23.94 -37.63
N VAL A 96 -4.93 -23.98 -37.42
CA VAL A 96 -5.87 -22.96 -37.93
C VAL A 96 -5.56 -21.60 -37.31
N GLY A 97 -5.25 -21.53 -36.02
CA GLY A 97 -4.82 -20.30 -35.36
C GLY A 97 -3.52 -19.72 -35.95
N ILE A 98 -2.55 -20.59 -36.24
CA ILE A 98 -1.29 -20.21 -36.91
C ILE A 98 -1.57 -19.69 -38.32
N GLY A 99 -2.34 -20.43 -39.11
CA GLY A 99 -2.73 -20.07 -40.48
C GLY A 99 -3.50 -18.74 -40.53
N THR A 100 -4.41 -18.52 -39.58
CA THR A 100 -5.14 -17.25 -39.45
C THR A 100 -4.18 -16.09 -39.19
N ALA A 101 -3.26 -16.24 -38.23
CA ALA A 101 -2.24 -15.22 -37.95
C ALA A 101 -1.32 -14.96 -39.15
N TYR A 102 -0.88 -16.01 -39.85
CA TYR A 102 -0.08 -15.91 -41.07
C TYR A 102 -0.81 -15.13 -42.17
N SER A 103 -2.08 -15.47 -42.42
CA SER A 103 -2.89 -14.79 -43.44
C SER A 103 -3.10 -13.30 -43.15
N MET A 104 -3.37 -12.93 -41.88
CA MET A 104 -3.71 -11.57 -41.47
C MET A 104 -2.50 -10.64 -41.30
N TYR A 105 -1.34 -11.18 -40.93
CA TYR A 105 -0.16 -10.38 -40.58
C TYR A 105 0.99 -10.48 -41.59
N TYR A 106 1.09 -11.58 -42.34
CA TYR A 106 2.12 -11.78 -43.35
C TYR A 106 1.59 -11.57 -44.79
N LEU A 107 0.53 -12.29 -45.20
CA LEU A 107 -0.04 -12.18 -46.56
C LEU A 107 -0.80 -10.88 -46.78
N ARG A 108 -1.76 -10.56 -45.91
CA ARG A 108 -2.68 -9.42 -46.08
C ARG A 108 -2.42 -8.37 -45.02
N ARG A 109 -1.29 -7.68 -45.15
CA ARG A 109 -0.84 -6.61 -44.24
C ARG A 109 -1.99 -5.59 -44.02
N GLY A 110 -2.29 -5.29 -42.76
CA GLY A 110 -3.33 -4.32 -42.38
C GLY A 110 -4.71 -4.93 -42.10
N GLN A 111 -4.97 -6.20 -42.42
CA GLN A 111 -6.27 -6.82 -42.11
C GLN A 111 -6.54 -6.90 -40.60
N GLY A 112 -5.51 -7.11 -39.78
CA GLY A 112 -5.66 -7.05 -38.32
C GLY A 112 -6.20 -5.69 -37.83
N ALA A 113 -5.75 -4.59 -38.43
CA ALA A 113 -6.26 -3.25 -38.11
C ALA A 113 -7.68 -3.04 -38.65
N ALA A 114 -7.99 -3.57 -39.84
CA ALA A 114 -9.33 -3.50 -40.41
C ALA A 114 -10.37 -4.27 -39.56
N VAL A 115 -10.00 -5.43 -39.00
CA VAL A 115 -10.88 -6.18 -38.09
C VAL A 115 -11.08 -5.42 -36.77
N ALA A 116 -10.02 -4.82 -36.22
CA ALA A 116 -10.12 -3.98 -35.03
C ALA A 116 -11.04 -2.76 -35.25
N ALA A 117 -10.96 -2.13 -36.44
CA ALA A 117 -11.82 -1.01 -36.81
C ALA A 117 -13.30 -1.40 -36.97
N LYS A 118 -13.59 -2.66 -37.33
CA LYS A 118 -14.98 -3.16 -37.44
C LYS A 118 -15.66 -3.37 -36.08
N HIS A 119 -14.89 -3.72 -35.05
CA HIS A 119 -15.39 -3.97 -33.70
C HIS A 119 -14.60 -3.18 -32.65
N PRO A 120 -14.73 -1.83 -32.64
CA PRO A 120 -13.91 -0.97 -31.80
C PRO A 120 -14.15 -1.21 -30.30
N GLU A 121 -15.36 -1.59 -29.89
CA GLU A 121 -15.70 -1.84 -28.48
C GLU A 121 -15.04 -3.11 -27.93
N VAL A 122 -15.09 -4.19 -28.71
CA VAL A 122 -14.43 -5.46 -28.36
C VAL A 122 -12.92 -5.27 -28.34
N TYR A 123 -12.38 -4.60 -29.36
CA TYR A 123 -10.96 -4.28 -29.43
C TYR A 123 -10.52 -3.44 -28.23
N ARG A 124 -11.26 -2.38 -27.88
CA ARG A 124 -10.95 -1.51 -26.74
C ARG A 124 -10.97 -2.28 -25.42
N THR A 125 -11.94 -3.17 -25.23
CA THR A 125 -12.05 -3.99 -24.01
C THR A 125 -10.86 -4.95 -23.87
N LEU A 126 -10.49 -5.65 -24.95
CA LEU A 126 -9.33 -6.55 -24.95
C LEU A 126 -8.00 -5.78 -24.83
N ALA A 127 -7.90 -4.62 -25.48
CA ALA A 127 -6.71 -3.77 -25.44
C ALA A 127 -6.47 -3.17 -24.04
N ASN A 128 -7.53 -2.79 -23.34
CA ASN A 128 -7.48 -2.31 -21.96
C ASN A 128 -7.51 -3.45 -20.93
N LYS A 129 -7.08 -4.67 -21.32
CA LYS A 129 -6.97 -5.83 -20.42
C LYS A 129 -8.26 -6.10 -19.60
N PHE A 130 -9.41 -6.00 -20.26
CA PHE A 130 -10.74 -6.13 -19.63
C PHE A 130 -11.06 -5.08 -18.56
N TRP A 131 -10.36 -3.93 -18.55
CA TRP A 131 -10.54 -2.85 -17.58
C TRP A 131 -10.29 -3.25 -16.12
N LEU A 132 -9.57 -4.36 -15.90
CA LEU A 132 -9.26 -4.87 -14.57
C LEU A 132 -8.31 -3.93 -13.82
N ASP A 133 -7.34 -3.36 -14.52
CA ASP A 133 -6.36 -2.43 -13.95
C ASP A 133 -7.08 -1.14 -13.48
N GLU A 134 -7.97 -0.57 -14.30
CA GLU A 134 -8.75 0.61 -13.94
C GLU A 134 -9.73 0.32 -12.80
N PHE A 135 -10.38 -0.85 -12.81
CA PHE A 135 -11.23 -1.28 -11.71
C PHE A 135 -10.44 -1.35 -10.41
N TYR A 136 -9.28 -2.02 -10.42
CA TYR A 136 -8.44 -2.13 -9.23
C TYR A 136 -7.97 -0.76 -8.74
N GLN A 137 -7.56 0.11 -9.66
CA GLN A 137 -7.13 1.46 -9.33
C GLN A 137 -8.26 2.32 -8.74
N GLN A 138 -9.48 2.23 -9.28
CA GLN A 138 -10.60 3.08 -8.88
C GLN A 138 -11.33 2.59 -7.64
N TYR A 139 -11.50 1.27 -7.50
CA TYR A 139 -12.34 0.68 -6.46
C TYR A 139 -11.55 0.11 -5.28
N ILE A 140 -10.28 -0.27 -5.47
CA ILE A 140 -9.46 -0.85 -4.40
C ILE A 140 -8.40 0.16 -3.95
N ILE A 141 -7.56 0.65 -4.87
CA ILE A 141 -6.46 1.55 -4.51
C ILE A 141 -6.97 2.96 -4.16
N GLY A 142 -7.77 3.57 -5.04
CA GLY A 142 -8.20 4.96 -4.91
C GLY A 142 -8.92 5.31 -3.60
N PRO A 143 -9.84 4.47 -3.09
CA PRO A 143 -10.46 4.70 -1.78
C PRO A 143 -9.46 4.55 -0.64
N GLY A 144 -8.54 3.57 -0.74
CA GLY A 144 -7.50 3.34 0.26
C GLY A 144 -6.50 4.50 0.36
N THR A 145 -6.12 5.09 -0.78
CA THR A 145 -5.22 6.26 -0.79
C THR A 145 -5.91 7.50 -0.26
N ARG A 146 -7.16 7.78 -0.67
CA ARG A 146 -7.94 8.91 -0.14
C ARG A 146 -8.19 8.79 1.36
N PHE A 147 -8.49 7.60 1.85
CA PHE A 147 -8.65 7.35 3.27
C PHE A 147 -7.34 7.60 4.04
N SER A 148 -6.23 7.08 3.53
CA SER A 148 -4.90 7.33 4.10
C SER A 148 -4.55 8.83 4.13
N GLU A 149 -4.83 9.57 3.06
CA GLU A 149 -4.63 11.02 3.00
C GLU A 149 -5.51 11.77 3.99
N TRP A 150 -6.76 11.35 4.18
CA TRP A 150 -7.67 11.93 5.17
C TRP A 150 -7.15 11.70 6.60
N CYS A 151 -6.69 10.49 6.91
CA CYS A 151 -6.06 10.19 8.21
C CYS A 151 -4.83 11.08 8.44
N ALA A 152 -3.94 11.21 7.46
CA ALA A 152 -2.74 12.01 7.61
C ALA A 152 -3.04 13.52 7.76
N ARG A 153 -3.99 14.06 7.00
CA ARG A 153 -4.23 15.51 6.99
C ARG A 153 -5.23 15.98 8.03
N GLN A 154 -6.34 15.27 8.19
CA GLN A 154 -7.42 15.71 9.07
C GLN A 154 -7.22 15.18 10.48
N PHE A 155 -6.80 13.92 10.62
CA PHE A 155 -6.63 13.32 11.93
C PHE A 155 -5.29 13.69 12.56
N ASP A 156 -4.17 13.48 11.87
CA ASP A 156 -2.84 13.78 12.43
C ASP A 156 -2.58 15.30 12.53
N LEU A 157 -2.46 15.99 11.39
CA LEU A 157 -2.21 17.45 11.39
C LEU A 157 -3.36 18.29 11.96
N GLY A 158 -4.57 17.74 12.03
CA GLY A 158 -5.73 18.45 12.59
C GLY A 158 -5.91 18.15 14.07
N VAL A 159 -6.28 16.91 14.39
CA VAL A 159 -6.66 16.53 15.77
C VAL A 159 -5.43 16.36 16.66
N ILE A 160 -4.44 15.59 16.22
CA ILE A 160 -3.26 15.29 17.06
C ILE A 160 -2.47 16.58 17.32
N ASP A 161 -2.18 17.34 16.27
CA ASP A 161 -1.43 18.59 16.39
C ASP A 161 -2.19 19.64 17.22
N ALA A 162 -3.52 19.76 17.07
CA ALA A 162 -4.31 20.67 17.89
C ALA A 162 -4.34 20.28 19.37
N VAL A 163 -4.37 18.99 19.69
CA VAL A 163 -4.31 18.51 21.07
C VAL A 163 -2.95 18.86 21.68
N VAL A 164 -1.85 18.57 20.97
CA VAL A 164 -0.50 18.87 21.44
C VAL A 164 -0.29 20.37 21.63
N ASN A 165 -0.58 21.18 20.60
CA ASN A 165 -0.44 22.63 20.66
C ASN A 165 -1.40 23.26 21.68
N GLY A 166 -2.61 22.72 21.82
CA GLY A 166 -3.58 23.13 22.82
C GLY A 166 -3.07 22.90 24.25
N THR A 167 -2.47 21.72 24.52
CA THR A 167 -1.85 21.47 25.82
C THR A 167 -0.68 22.40 26.10
N ALA A 168 0.19 22.65 25.11
CA ALA A 168 1.31 23.60 25.26
C ALA A 168 0.80 25.03 25.55
N ALA A 169 -0.20 25.49 24.79
CA ALA A 169 -0.82 26.81 24.99
C ALA A 169 -1.48 26.94 26.37
N TRP A 170 -2.12 25.88 26.87
CA TRP A 170 -2.66 25.83 28.22
C TRP A 170 -1.58 26.04 29.27
N PHE A 171 -0.47 25.28 29.20
CA PHE A 171 0.64 25.46 30.13
C PHE A 171 1.30 26.83 30.03
N TRP A 172 1.46 27.35 28.80
CA TRP A 172 1.98 28.70 28.58
C TRP A 172 1.11 29.75 29.26
N SER A 173 -0.21 29.67 29.06
CA SER A 173 -1.18 30.60 29.66
C SER A 173 -1.20 30.52 31.20
N LEU A 174 -1.01 29.33 31.75
CA LEU A 174 -0.86 29.14 33.20
C LEU A 174 0.45 29.78 33.70
N GLY A 175 1.56 29.58 32.98
CA GLY A 175 2.83 30.21 33.29
C GLY A 175 2.75 31.74 33.30
N GLU A 176 2.13 32.34 32.28
CA GLU A 176 1.94 33.79 32.16
C GLU A 176 1.05 34.38 33.28
N ARG A 177 0.05 33.61 33.72
CA ARG A 177 -0.77 33.96 34.89
C ARG A 177 -0.02 33.83 36.21
N VAL A 178 0.92 32.88 36.31
CA VAL A 178 1.73 32.70 37.53
C VAL A 178 2.83 33.76 37.62
N THR A 179 3.46 34.14 36.51
CA THR A 179 4.50 35.18 36.49
C THR A 179 3.96 36.55 36.87
N THR A 180 2.68 36.84 36.60
CA THR A 180 2.03 38.09 37.05
C THR A 180 1.97 38.23 38.57
N TYR A 181 2.10 37.14 39.36
CA TYR A 181 2.20 37.22 40.82
C TYR A 181 3.59 37.64 41.32
N GLN A 182 4.59 37.73 40.45
CA GLN A 182 5.96 38.14 40.78
C GLN A 182 6.32 39.48 40.11
N PRO A 183 5.77 40.62 40.57
CA PRO A 183 5.97 41.92 39.94
C PRO A 183 7.39 42.49 40.12
N GLY A 184 8.32 41.76 40.76
CA GLY A 184 9.69 42.22 41.03
C GLY A 184 9.82 43.28 42.13
N LEU A 185 8.71 43.72 42.74
CA LEU A 185 8.69 44.75 43.78
C LEU A 185 8.87 44.13 45.17
N VAL A 186 9.89 44.56 45.92
CA VAL A 186 10.21 44.05 47.28
C VAL A 186 9.02 44.19 48.24
N ARG A 187 8.21 45.25 48.10
CA ARG A 187 7.00 45.48 48.91
C ARG A 187 5.97 44.34 48.78
N SER A 188 5.77 43.82 47.56
CA SER A 188 4.81 42.74 47.31
C SER A 188 5.25 41.44 47.97
N TYR A 189 6.56 41.12 47.95
CA TYR A 189 7.10 39.95 48.64
C TYR A 189 6.96 40.05 50.17
N ALA A 190 7.21 41.23 50.76
CA ALA A 190 7.03 41.44 52.19
C ALA A 190 5.56 41.27 52.63
N LEU A 191 4.61 41.71 51.80
CA LEU A 191 3.17 41.51 51.99
C LEU A 191 2.82 40.01 52.02
N TRP A 192 3.27 39.23 51.03
CA TRP A 192 3.03 37.79 50.98
C TRP A 192 3.65 37.04 52.16
N PHE A 193 4.88 37.40 52.55
CA PHE A 193 5.56 36.79 53.70
C PHE A 193 4.80 37.03 55.01
N THR A 194 4.38 38.28 55.25
CA THR A 194 3.64 38.66 56.46
C THR A 194 2.27 37.98 56.48
N ALA A 195 1.58 37.95 55.35
CA ALA A 195 0.31 37.26 55.19
C ALA A 195 0.42 35.75 55.50
N GLY A 196 1.47 35.10 54.98
CA GLY A 196 1.77 33.70 55.25
C GLY A 196 2.04 33.45 56.73
N ALA A 197 2.83 34.30 57.39
CA ALA A 197 3.13 34.18 58.81
C ALA A 197 1.87 34.30 59.68
N VAL A 198 1.03 35.30 59.42
CA VAL A 198 -0.26 35.48 60.12
C VAL A 198 -1.19 34.31 59.85
N GLY A 199 -1.25 33.81 58.61
CA GLY A 199 -2.08 32.67 58.23
C GLY A 199 -1.68 31.39 58.96
N VAL A 200 -0.38 31.07 59.03
CA VAL A 200 0.13 29.88 59.73
C VAL A 200 -0.14 29.96 61.24
N VAL A 201 0.14 31.12 61.86
CA VAL A 201 -0.11 31.32 63.30
C VAL A 201 -1.60 31.25 63.61
N GLY A 202 -2.45 31.88 62.79
CA GLY A 202 -3.90 31.86 62.93
C GLY A 202 -4.48 30.45 62.75
N PHE A 203 -4.00 29.70 61.76
CA PHE A 203 -4.38 28.29 61.57
C PHE A 203 -4.01 27.44 62.77
N ALA A 204 -2.77 27.54 63.26
CA ALA A 204 -2.32 26.78 64.43
C ALA A 204 -3.13 27.10 65.69
N ALA A 205 -3.46 28.37 65.92
CA ALA A 205 -4.25 28.81 67.06
C ALA A 205 -5.70 28.30 67.00
N LEU A 206 -6.33 28.31 65.83
CA LEU A 206 -7.71 27.83 65.65
C LEU A 206 -7.79 26.30 65.62
N ALA A 207 -6.78 25.62 65.07
CA ALA A 207 -6.70 24.16 65.11
C ALA A 207 -6.60 23.62 66.56
N ALA A 208 -6.01 24.40 67.47
CA ALA A 208 -5.97 24.07 68.90
C ALA A 208 -7.34 24.14 69.61
N LEU A 209 -8.36 24.77 68.99
CA LEU A 209 -9.71 24.92 69.55
C LEU A 209 -10.70 23.81 69.13
N GLY A 210 -10.25 22.83 68.33
CA GLY A 210 -11.03 21.65 67.94
C GLY A 210 -11.33 21.54 66.44
N PRO A 211 -11.85 20.38 65.97
CA PRO A 211 -11.94 20.05 64.54
C PRO A 211 -12.89 20.96 63.74
N GLY A 212 -13.94 21.51 64.37
CA GLY A 212 -14.82 22.49 63.72
C GLY A 212 -14.15 23.87 63.50
N ALA A 213 -13.29 24.29 64.43
CA ALA A 213 -12.54 25.54 64.32
C ALA A 213 -11.41 25.46 63.28
N ALA A 214 -10.83 24.27 63.08
CA ALA A 214 -9.82 24.04 62.04
C ALA A 214 -10.36 24.28 60.62
N VAL A 215 -11.59 23.85 60.32
CA VAL A 215 -12.21 24.08 59.00
C VAL A 215 -12.45 25.57 58.74
N ILE A 216 -12.94 26.29 59.77
CA ILE A 216 -13.15 27.75 59.70
C ILE A 216 -11.81 28.48 59.55
N ALA A 217 -10.74 27.99 60.19
CA ALA A 217 -9.40 28.53 60.05
C ALA A 217 -8.87 28.40 58.62
N VAL A 218 -9.02 27.24 58.00
CA VAL A 218 -8.62 27.03 56.60
C VAL A 218 -9.38 27.97 55.68
N LEU A 219 -10.70 28.13 55.87
CA LEU A 219 -11.51 29.04 55.07
C LEU A 219 -11.11 30.50 55.26
N LEU A 220 -10.84 30.95 56.48
CA LEU A 220 -10.40 32.33 56.77
C LEU A 220 -9.01 32.63 56.22
N VAL A 221 -8.06 31.69 56.33
CA VAL A 221 -6.72 31.84 55.75
C VAL A 221 -6.80 31.91 54.23
N LEU A 222 -7.62 31.04 53.59
CA LEU A 222 -7.85 31.09 52.14
C LEU A 222 -8.52 32.40 51.71
N LEU A 223 -9.48 32.92 52.48
CA LEU A 223 -10.15 34.20 52.22
C LEU A 223 -9.19 35.39 52.36
N LEU A 224 -8.34 35.38 53.38
CA LEU A 224 -7.32 36.42 53.61
C LEU A 224 -6.28 36.42 52.48
N VAL A 225 -5.79 35.24 52.10
CA VAL A 225 -4.85 35.05 50.99
C VAL A 225 -5.49 35.51 49.66
N ALA A 226 -6.75 35.17 49.41
CA ALA A 226 -7.48 35.62 48.22
C ALA A 226 -7.74 37.14 48.21
N ALA A 227 -8.08 37.75 49.34
CA ALA A 227 -8.29 39.19 49.45
C ALA A 227 -6.97 39.97 49.24
N LEU A 228 -5.86 39.48 49.78
CA LEU A 228 -4.55 40.08 49.58
C LEU A 228 -4.04 39.88 48.15
N ALA A 229 -4.31 38.71 47.53
CA ALA A 229 -4.06 38.48 46.11
C ALA A 229 -4.82 39.48 45.22
N TYR A 230 -6.07 39.79 45.58
CA TYR A 230 -6.91 40.75 44.87
C TYR A 230 -6.39 42.18 45.00
N VAL A 231 -6.01 42.61 46.21
CA VAL A 231 -5.44 43.95 46.46
C VAL A 231 -4.10 44.13 45.75
N ALA A 232 -3.23 43.11 45.77
CA ALA A 232 -1.96 43.13 45.06
C ALA A 232 -2.12 43.21 43.53
N ARG A 233 -3.27 42.77 42.99
CA ARG A 233 -3.62 42.90 41.57
C ARG A 233 -4.04 44.31 41.18
N GLY A 234 -4.64 45.07 42.10
CA GLY A 234 -5.16 46.43 41.86
C GLY A 234 -4.12 47.55 41.88
N GLU A 235 -2.94 47.34 42.49
CA GLU A 235 -1.87 48.35 42.49
C GLU A 235 -1.03 48.36 41.19
N GLY A 236 -1.34 47.51 40.19
CA GLY A 236 -0.61 47.41 38.91
C GLY A 236 -1.18 48.21 37.74
N GLU A 237 -2.33 48.89 37.90
CA GLU A 237 -3.00 49.68 36.84
C GLU A 237 -2.87 51.20 37.00
N ALA A 238 -1.98 51.70 37.88
CA ALA A 238 -1.73 53.14 38.07
C ALA A 238 -0.38 53.59 37.48
#